data_AF-A0A6N7AU02-F1
#
_entry.id   AF-A0A6N7AU02-F1
#
_cell.length_a   1.000
_cell.length_b   1.000
_cell.length_c   1.000
_cell.angle_alpha   90.00
_cell.angle_beta   90.00
_cell.angle_gamma   90.00
#
_symmetry.space_group_name_H-M   'P 1'
#
loop_
_entity.id
_entity.type
_entity.pdbx_description
1 polymer ?
#
loop_
_entity_poly.entity_id
_entity_poly.type
_entity_poly.pdbx_seq_one_letter_code
_entity_poly.pdbx_strand_id
1 'polypeptide(L)' 'MEMVRIKFKDSKNDAVGFLELSKRVRVICLPDDTYEISSSALAVLDSLNISYTVVETEGFDNAIRKIRDTASAKI' A
#
# COMPACT_ATOMS: atom_id res chain seq x y z
N MET A 1 1.90 2.37 -12.59
CA MET A 1 0.80 2.42 -11.60
C MET A 1 1.45 2.63 -10.25
N GLU A 2 1.05 3.64 -9.48
CA GLU A 2 1.66 3.88 -8.16
C GLU A 2 1.04 2.93 -7.13
N MET A 3 1.88 2.10 -6.52
CA MET A 3 1.51 1.20 -5.44
C MET A 3 1.82 1.89 -4.12
N VAL A 4 0.93 1.77 -3.15
CA VAL A 4 1.06 2.36 -1.82
C VAL A 4 0.96 1.27 -0.77
N ARG A 5 1.83 1.34 0.22
CA ARG A 5 1.76 0.48 1.40
C ARG A 5 0.94 1.18 2.48
N ILE A 6 -0.06 0.47 2.96
CA ILE A 6 -0.93 0.92 4.03
C ILE A 6 -0.91 -0.05 5.21
N LYS A 7 -1.32 0.45 6.36
CA LYS A 7 -1.63 -0.34 7.55
C LYS A 7 -2.97 0.09 8.09
N PHE A 8 -3.86 -0.85 8.37
CA PHE A 8 -5.13 -0.52 9.02
C PHE A 8 -4.90 -0.15 10.48
N LYS A 9 -5.61 0.87 10.96
CA LYS A 9 -5.46 1.36 12.34
C LYS A 9 -6.20 0.48 13.36
N ASP A 10 -7.22 -0.24 12.92
CA ASP A 10 -8.06 -1.06 13.78
C ASP A 10 -8.11 -2.49 13.22
N SER A 11 -7.74 -3.47 14.06
CA SER A 11 -7.74 -4.89 13.72
C SER A 11 -9.14 -5.41 13.34
N LYS A 12 -10.22 -4.80 13.86
CA LYS A 12 -11.59 -5.19 13.49
C LYS A 12 -11.96 -4.74 12.08
N ASN A 13 -11.40 -3.62 11.63
CA ASN A 13 -11.63 -3.09 10.29
C ASN A 13 -10.65 -3.65 9.25
N ASP A 14 -9.62 -4.36 9.70
CA ASP A 14 -8.59 -4.96 8.85
C ASP A 14 -9.18 -6.03 7.91
N ALA A 15 -9.85 -7.04 8.48
CA ALA A 15 -10.47 -8.11 7.70
C ALA A 15 -11.55 -7.59 6.73
N VAL A 16 -12.32 -6.58 7.15
CA VAL A 16 -13.36 -5.94 6.31
C VAL A 16 -12.72 -5.13 5.20
N GLY A 17 -11.69 -4.32 5.51
CA GLY A 17 -10.96 -3.52 4.53
C GLY A 17 -10.26 -4.39 3.49
N PHE A 18 -9.59 -5.44 3.92
CA PHE A 18 -8.98 -6.43 3.03
C PHE A 18 -10.02 -7.10 2.12
N LEU A 19 -11.13 -7.57 2.68
CA LEU A 19 -12.17 -8.23 1.91
C LEU A 19 -12.80 -7.30 0.86
N GLU A 20 -13.08 -6.04 1.23
CA GLU A 20 -13.67 -5.08 0.29
C GLU A 20 -12.70 -4.63 -0.80
N LEU A 21 -11.42 -4.46 -0.45
CA LEU A 21 -10.38 -4.14 -1.43
C LEU A 21 -10.16 -5.29 -2.41
N SER A 22 -10.02 -6.52 -1.91
CA SER A 22 -9.74 -7.71 -2.73
C SER A 22 -10.83 -8.01 -3.76
N LYS A 23 -12.06 -7.56 -3.53
CA LYS A 23 -13.16 -7.65 -4.52
C LYS A 23 -12.99 -6.72 -5.73
N ARG A 24 -12.22 -5.63 -5.60
CA ARG A 24 -12.15 -4.54 -6.59
C ARG A 24 -10.77 -4.36 -7.19
N VAL A 25 -9.74 -4.62 -6.39
CA VAL A 25 -8.34 -4.39 -6.75
C VAL A 25 -7.47 -5.54 -6.26
N ARG A 26 -6.28 -5.63 -6.84
CA ARG A 26 -5.24 -6.52 -6.33
C ARG A 26 -4.71 -5.96 -5.00
N VAL A 27 -4.74 -6.78 -3.96
CA VAL A 27 -4.18 -6.49 -2.64
C VAL A 27 -3.06 -7.47 -2.38
N ILE A 28 -1.89 -6.97 -1.98
CA ILE A 28 -0.75 -7.80 -1.59
C ILE A 28 -0.61 -7.69 -0.07
N CYS A 29 -0.79 -8.81 0.62
CA CYS A 29 -0.51 -8.88 2.05
C CYS A 29 1.00 -9.03 2.25
N LEU A 30 1.57 -8.18 3.10
CA LEU A 30 2.96 -8.20 3.49
C LEU A 30 3.08 -8.53 4.99
N PRO A 31 4.28 -8.84 5.49
CA PRO A 31 4.51 -8.97 6.92
C PRO A 31 4.10 -7.71 7.71
N ASP A 32 3.97 -7.85 9.03
CA ASP A 32 3.65 -6.76 9.97
C ASP A 32 2.28 -6.10 9.77
N ASP A 33 1.29 -6.84 9.26
CA ASP A 33 -0.07 -6.38 8.98
C ASP A 33 -0.09 -5.16 8.03
N THR A 34 0.80 -5.19 7.04
CA THR A 34 0.87 -4.17 6.00
C THR A 34 0.35 -4.70 4.67
N TYR A 35 -0.24 -3.80 3.90
CA TYR A 35 -0.92 -4.15 2.65
C TYR A 35 -0.44 -3.22 1.55
N GLU A 36 -0.12 -3.78 0.40
CA GLU A 36 0.21 -3.00 -0.78
C GLU A 36 -0.98 -3.03 -1.76
N ILE A 37 -1.45 -1.84 -2.12
CA ILE A 37 -2.60 -1.61 -3.00
C ILE A 37 -2.27 -0.55 -4.03
N SER A 38 -3.06 -0.44 -5.09
CA SER A 38 -2.94 0.71 -6.00
C SER A 38 -3.37 1.99 -5.28
N SER A 39 -2.71 3.12 -5.56
CA SER A 39 -3.07 4.42 -4.97
C SER A 39 -4.54 4.79 -5.22
N SER A 40 -5.10 4.39 -6.36
CA SER A 40 -6.53 4.57 -6.68
C SER A 40 -7.48 3.84 -5.73
N ALA A 41 -7.02 2.79 -5.05
CA ALA A 41 -7.82 2.01 -4.11
C ALA A 41 -7.97 2.70 -2.75
N LEU A 42 -7.19 3.74 -2.45
CA LEU A 42 -7.36 4.55 -1.24
C LEU A 42 -8.75 5.19 -1.17
N ALA A 43 -9.28 5.65 -2.32
CA ALA A 43 -10.62 6.21 -2.41
C ALA A 43 -11.73 5.22 -2.03
N VAL A 44 -11.48 3.91 -2.18
CA VAL A 44 -12.41 2.86 -1.73
C VAL A 44 -12.43 2.78 -0.21
N LEU A 45 -11.26 2.85 0.44
CA LEU A 45 -11.16 2.86 1.90
C LEU A 45 -11.81 4.11 2.51
N ASP A 46 -11.59 5.27 1.89
CA ASP A 46 -12.21 6.52 2.30
C ASP A 46 -13.75 6.43 2.18
N SER A 47 -14.27 5.87 1.08
CA SER A 47 -15.71 5.68 0.89
C SER A 47 -16.34 4.71 1.89
N LEU A 48 -15.57 3.74 2.39
CA LEU A 48 -16.01 2.77 3.39
C LEU A 48 -15.78 3.25 4.84
N ASN A 49 -15.23 4.46 5.01
CA ASN A 49 -14.87 5.03 6.30
C ASN A 49 -13.92 4.13 7.12
N ILE A 50 -13.06 3.38 6.42
CA ILE A 50 -12.10 2.46 7.02
C ILE A 50 -10.83 3.25 7.32
N SER A 51 -10.43 3.25 8.59
CA SER A 51 -9.24 3.98 9.02
C SER A 51 -7.94 3.25 8.67
N TYR A 52 -7.10 3.88 7.85
CA TYR A 52 -5.77 3.41 7.48
C TYR A 52 -4.70 4.46 7.75
N THR A 53 -3.45 4.02 7.74
CA THR A 53 -2.24 4.85 7.73
C THR A 53 -1.44 4.48 6.50
N VAL A 54 -1.05 5.46 5.69
CA VAL A 54 -0.09 5.25 4.61
C VAL A 54 1.29 5.10 5.24
N VAL A 55 1.89 3.93 5.09
CA VAL A 55 3.24 3.62 5.57
C VAL A 55 4.29 4.03 4.54
N GLU A 56 3.96 3.85 3.25
CA GLU A 56 4.86 4.19 2.15
C GLU A 56 4.04 4.58 0.92
N THR A 57 4.24 5.80 0.42
CA THR A 57 3.65 6.29 -0.83
C THR A 57 4.53 5.99 -2.05
N GLU A 58 5.81 5.74 -1.82
CA GLU A 58 6.77 5.43 -2.87
C GLU A 58 6.72 3.92 -3.15
N GLY A 59 5.92 3.51 -4.13
CA GLY A 59 5.84 2.10 -4.53
C GLY A 59 7.19 1.48 -4.87
N PHE A 60 7.24 0.15 -4.92
CA PHE A 60 8.43 -0.68 -5.15
C PHE A 60 9.34 -0.16 -6.31
N ASP A 61 8.75 0.40 -7.36
CA ASP A 61 9.46 1.01 -8.49
C ASP A 61 10.41 2.16 -8.09
N ASN A 62 10.02 3.01 -7.15
CA ASN A 62 10.85 4.13 -6.72
C ASN A 62 11.91 3.70 -5.71
N ALA A 63 11.64 2.67 -4.90
CA ALA A 63 12.68 2.01 -4.09
C ALA A 63 13.75 1.37 -5.00
N ILE A 64 13.35 0.68 -6.06
CA ILE A 64 14.27 0.17 -7.09
C ILE A 64 15.02 1.31 -7.77
N ARG A 65 14.34 2.40 -8.14
CA ARG A 65 14.99 3.57 -8.74
C ARG A 65 16.02 4.18 -7.81
N LYS A 66 15.72 4.38 -6.53
CA LYS A 66 16.67 4.88 -5.53
C LYS A 66 17.87 3.95 -5.37
N ILE A 67 17.68 2.64 -5.34
CA ILE A 67 18.78 1.68 -5.32
C ILE A 67 19.64 1.81 -6.59
N ARG A 68 19.01 1.93 -7.75
CA ARG A 68 19.68 2.08 -9.05
C ARG A 68 20.45 3.39 -9.18
N ASP A 69 19.87 4.50 -8.71
CA ASP A 69 20.50 5.82 -8.71
C ASP A 69 21.64 5.88 -7.68
N THR A 70 21.47 5.25 -6.51
CA THR A 70 22.55 5.13 -5.51
C THR A 70 23.70 4.27 -6.02
N ALA A 71 23.42 3.22 -6.80
CA ALA A 71 24.44 2.40 -7.46
C ALA A 71 25.15 3.16 -8.60
N SER A 72 24.44 4.05 -9.30
CA SER A 72 25.00 4.88 -10.38
C SER A 72 25.79 6.08 -9.86
N ALA A 73 25.51 6.56 -8.64
CA ALA A 73 26.23 7.66 -8.00
C ALA A 73 27.64 7.27 -7.49
N LYS A 74 28.08 6.03 -7.71
CA LYS A 74 29.35 5.49 -7.21
C LYS A 74 30.45 5.35 -8.29
N ILE A 75 30.34 6.08 -9.40
CA ILE A 75 31.35 6.12 -10.47
C ILE A 75 31.94 7.52 -10.56
#